data_AF-A0A382BIG5-F1
#
_entry.id   AF-A0A382BIG5-F1
#
_cell.length_a   1.000
_cell.length_b   1.000
_cell.length_c   1.000
_cell.angle_alpha   90.00
_cell.angle_beta   90.00
_cell.angle_gamma   90.00
#
_symmetry.space_group_name_H-M   'P 1'
#
loop_
_entity.id
_entity.type
_entity.pdbx_description
1 polymer ?
#
loop_
_entity_poly.entity_id
_entity_poly.type
_entity_poly.pdbx_seq_one_letter_code
_entity_poly.pdbx_strand_id
1 'polypeptide(L)'
;LDMAKAPVIASHSSCRKFTPGWQRNMGDPEIKRLKENGGVIQINYGSSFVTQASQDKRQANTDKIAAYAKKNGLEQEDEELKVYAKKVSEDNPIYADITEVVDHIDHVVKLAGIDHVGIGSDYDGVGDSLPYGLKDVSSYPNLIYHLLKRGYSDEDIAKICYKNVWRVWREVERVAANLLES
;
A
#
# COMPACT_ATOMS: atom_id res chain seq x y z
N LEU A 1 5.09 -16.78 -9.98
CA LEU A 1 3.69 -17.22 -10.21
C LEU A 1 3.64 -18.58 -10.87
N ASP A 2 4.58 -18.93 -11.75
CA ASP A 2 4.53 -20.16 -12.57
C ASP A 2 4.62 -21.47 -11.77
N MET A 3 5.11 -21.40 -10.53
CA MET A 3 5.15 -22.54 -9.60
C MET A 3 3.92 -22.65 -8.69
N ALA A 4 3.08 -21.61 -8.64
CA ALA A 4 1.95 -21.58 -7.71
C ALA A 4 0.80 -22.44 -8.25
N LYS A 5 0.34 -23.41 -7.45
CA LYS A 5 -0.81 -24.27 -7.78
C LYS A 5 -2.16 -23.65 -7.41
N ALA A 6 -2.14 -22.56 -6.64
CA ALA A 6 -3.32 -21.81 -6.20
C ALA A 6 -3.12 -20.30 -6.46
N PRO A 7 -4.20 -19.50 -6.43
CA PRO A 7 -4.09 -18.05 -6.49
C PRO A 7 -3.26 -17.50 -5.34
N VAL A 8 -2.47 -16.46 -5.60
CA VAL A 8 -1.64 -15.79 -4.59
C VAL A 8 -2.16 -14.40 -4.26
N ILE A 9 -1.65 -13.83 -3.17
CA ILE A 9 -1.92 -12.44 -2.81
C ILE A 9 -0.62 -11.62 -2.74
N ALA A 10 -0.74 -10.33 -3.01
CA ALA A 10 0.18 -9.33 -2.47
C ALA A 10 -0.53 -8.65 -1.30
N SER A 11 -0.15 -8.98 -0.07
CA SER A 11 -0.94 -8.62 1.14
C SER A 11 -0.92 -7.14 1.50
N HIS A 12 0.09 -6.40 1.04
CA HIS A 12 0.22 -4.96 1.19
C HIS A 12 1.27 -4.48 0.17
N SER A 13 0.81 -4.13 -1.04
CA SER A 13 1.64 -3.58 -2.11
C SER A 13 0.85 -2.54 -2.88
N SER A 14 1.55 -1.56 -3.44
CA SER A 14 0.96 -0.49 -4.24
C SER A 14 1.49 -0.53 -5.69
N CYS A 15 1.03 0.38 -6.55
CA CYS A 15 1.36 0.36 -7.97
C CYS A 15 2.62 1.17 -8.29
N ARG A 16 3.61 0.53 -8.94
CA ARG A 16 4.89 1.16 -9.33
C ARG A 16 4.70 2.31 -10.33
N LYS A 17 3.54 2.37 -10.99
CA LYS A 17 3.13 3.48 -11.85
C LYS A 17 3.23 4.86 -11.16
N PHE A 18 2.93 4.93 -9.86
CA PHE A 18 2.93 6.18 -9.08
C PHE A 18 4.24 6.42 -8.30
N THR A 19 5.12 5.42 -8.26
CA THR A 19 6.45 5.47 -7.63
C THR A 19 7.51 4.81 -8.54
N PRO A 20 7.87 5.41 -9.69
CA PRO A 20 8.77 4.79 -10.65
C PRO A 20 10.11 4.39 -10.01
N GLY A 21 10.58 3.17 -10.30
CA GLY A 21 11.83 2.64 -9.73
C GLY A 21 11.70 2.02 -8.32
N TRP A 22 10.59 2.21 -7.62
CA TRP A 22 10.37 1.61 -6.30
C TRP A 22 9.96 0.14 -6.41
N GLN A 23 10.93 -0.77 -6.24
CA GLN A 23 10.74 -2.21 -6.45
C GLN A 23 9.77 -2.87 -5.46
N ARG A 24 9.52 -2.24 -4.31
CA ARG A 24 8.57 -2.73 -3.32
C ARG A 24 7.11 -2.67 -3.80
N ASN A 25 6.83 -1.82 -4.80
CA ASN A 25 5.54 -1.76 -5.49
C ASN A 25 5.50 -2.65 -6.72
N MET A 26 4.30 -3.12 -7.07
CA MET A 26 4.10 -3.99 -8.23
C MET A 26 4.03 -3.20 -9.54
N GLY A 27 4.74 -3.65 -10.55
CA GLY A 27 4.63 -3.13 -11.92
C GLY A 27 3.40 -3.64 -12.65
N ASP A 28 2.92 -2.91 -13.65
CA ASP A 28 1.74 -3.29 -14.43
C ASP A 28 1.81 -4.72 -15.01
N PRO A 29 2.94 -5.23 -15.54
CA PRO A 29 3.03 -6.62 -15.98
C PRO A 29 2.84 -7.64 -14.85
N GLU A 30 3.32 -7.33 -13.64
CA GLU A 30 3.18 -8.19 -12.47
C GLU A 30 1.72 -8.22 -11.99
N ILE A 31 1.03 -7.08 -12.02
CA ILE A 31 -0.41 -6.96 -11.69
C ILE A 31 -1.27 -7.74 -12.68
N LYS A 32 -0.98 -7.66 -13.99
CA LYS A 32 -1.68 -8.44 -15.02
C LYS A 32 -1.46 -9.94 -14.85
N ARG A 33 -0.24 -10.36 -14.51
CA ARG A 33 0.05 -11.78 -14.26
C ARG A 33 -0.60 -12.29 -12.97
N LEU A 34 -0.75 -11.43 -11.96
CA LEU A 34 -1.51 -11.75 -10.75
C LEU A 34 -3.00 -12.01 -11.07
N LYS A 35 -3.59 -11.23 -11.97
CA LYS A 35 -4.94 -11.47 -12.51
C LYS A 35 -5.04 -12.85 -13.17
N GLU A 36 -4.12 -13.17 -14.07
CA GLU A 36 -4.09 -14.48 -14.76
C GLU A 36 -4.02 -15.66 -13.79
N ASN A 37 -3.34 -15.49 -12.66
CA ASN A 37 -3.28 -16.48 -11.58
C ASN A 37 -4.57 -16.54 -10.71
N GLY A 38 -5.50 -15.59 -10.86
CA GLY A 38 -6.71 -15.48 -10.02
C GLY A 38 -6.51 -14.73 -8.69
N GLY A 39 -5.32 -14.17 -8.49
CA GLY A 39 -4.87 -13.56 -7.24
C GLY A 39 -5.44 -12.17 -6.97
N VAL A 40 -5.03 -11.57 -5.85
CA VAL A 40 -5.50 -10.23 -5.40
C VAL A 40 -4.32 -9.40 -4.90
N ILE A 41 -4.25 -8.14 -5.32
CA ILE A 41 -3.34 -7.15 -4.72
C ILE A 41 -4.12 -6.31 -3.71
N GLN A 42 -3.62 -6.27 -2.47
CA GLN A 42 -4.15 -5.49 -1.37
C GLN A 42 -3.34 -4.18 -1.29
N ILE A 43 -3.99 -3.03 -1.54
CA ILE A 43 -3.32 -1.73 -1.69
C ILE A 43 -2.76 -1.23 -0.36
N ASN A 44 -1.47 -0.90 -0.36
CA ASN A 44 -0.74 -0.36 0.80
C ASN A 44 -0.96 1.14 0.95
N TYR A 45 -1.09 1.62 2.19
CA TYR A 45 -1.34 3.03 2.48
C TYR A 45 -0.08 3.86 2.79
N GLY A 46 1.04 3.24 3.18
CA GLY A 46 2.26 3.97 3.54
C GLY A 46 2.64 4.99 2.46
N SER A 47 2.73 6.28 2.83
CA SER A 47 2.71 7.36 1.84
C SER A 47 3.85 7.27 0.81
N SER A 48 5.02 6.78 1.21
CA SER A 48 6.16 6.56 0.31
C SER A 48 5.94 5.40 -0.68
N PHE A 49 4.93 4.56 -0.47
CA PHE A 49 4.47 3.53 -1.40
C PHE A 49 3.35 4.05 -2.30
N VAL A 50 2.70 5.14 -1.94
CA VAL A 50 1.59 5.71 -2.71
C VAL A 50 2.11 6.75 -3.71
N THR A 51 3.08 7.58 -3.34
CA THR A 51 3.45 8.73 -4.19
C THR A 51 4.94 8.96 -4.27
N GLN A 52 5.41 9.35 -5.46
CA GLN A 52 6.79 9.78 -5.66
C GLN A 52 7.11 11.03 -4.81
N ALA A 53 6.17 11.98 -4.71
CA ALA A 53 6.35 13.19 -3.90
C ALA A 53 6.61 12.87 -2.42
N SER A 54 5.96 11.85 -1.86
CA SER A 54 6.23 11.37 -0.51
C SER A 54 7.64 10.78 -0.38
N GLN A 55 8.09 10.00 -1.38
CA GLN A 55 9.47 9.49 -1.40
C GLN A 55 10.51 10.61 -1.45
N ASP A 56 10.30 11.61 -2.31
CA ASP A 56 11.21 12.72 -2.50
C ASP A 56 11.33 13.54 -1.20
N LYS A 57 10.20 13.83 -0.54
CA LYS A 57 10.19 14.49 0.76
C LYS A 57 10.86 13.65 1.85
N ARG A 58 10.61 12.34 1.88
CA ARG A 58 11.25 11.42 2.83
C ARG A 58 12.77 11.44 2.67
N GLN A 59 13.24 11.39 1.42
CA GLN A 59 14.67 11.47 1.11
C GLN A 59 15.25 12.81 1.56
N ALA A 60 14.62 13.93 1.20
CA ALA A 60 15.06 15.26 1.61
C ALA A 60 15.11 15.43 3.14
N ASN A 61 14.11 14.91 3.85
CA ASN A 61 14.10 14.91 5.32
C ASN A 61 15.24 14.07 5.89
N THR A 62 15.46 12.88 5.35
CA THR A 62 16.54 11.98 5.76
C THR A 62 17.91 12.64 5.57
N ASP A 63 18.15 13.26 4.42
CA ASP A 63 19.40 13.95 4.11
C ASP A 63 19.62 15.15 5.04
N LYS A 64 18.56 15.92 5.33
CA LYS A 64 18.60 17.06 6.26
C LYS A 64 18.92 16.63 7.69
N ILE A 65 18.35 15.53 8.15
CA ILE A 65 18.61 14.95 9.48
C ILE A 65 20.04 14.41 9.56
N ALA A 66 20.49 13.66 8.54
CA ALA A 66 21.84 13.12 8.49
C ALA A 66 22.92 14.23 8.45
N ALA A 67 22.68 15.30 7.69
CA ALA A 67 23.57 16.46 7.66
C ALA A 67 23.65 17.18 9.03
N TYR A 68 22.52 17.30 9.72
CA TYR A 68 22.48 17.87 11.08
C TYR A 68 23.23 16.98 12.08
N ALA A 69 23.00 15.67 12.06
CA ALA A 69 23.70 14.71 12.91
C ALA A 69 25.22 14.80 12.72
N LYS A 70 25.68 14.75 11.47
CA LYS A 70 27.11 14.85 11.13
C LYS A 70 27.72 16.18 11.57
N LYS A 71 27.02 17.29 11.40
CA LYS A 71 27.51 18.62 11.76
C LYS A 71 27.70 18.77 13.28
N ASN A 72 26.85 18.13 14.07
CA ASN A 72 26.84 18.25 15.52
C ASN A 72 27.45 17.05 16.26
N GLY A 73 27.92 16.02 15.54
CA GLY A 73 28.50 14.82 16.13
C GLY A 73 27.49 13.98 16.91
N LEU A 74 26.24 13.93 16.43
CA LEU A 74 25.14 13.19 17.07
C LEU A 74 24.96 11.81 16.44
N GLU A 75 24.60 10.83 17.27
CA GLU A 75 24.19 9.48 16.89
C GLU A 75 22.65 9.35 16.84
N GLN A 76 22.14 8.25 16.29
CA GLN A 76 20.70 8.06 16.08
C GLN A 76 19.87 8.07 17.37
N GLU A 77 20.46 7.57 18.46
CA GLU A 77 19.81 7.43 19.76
C GLU A 77 19.77 8.74 20.54
N ASP A 78 20.50 9.77 20.11
CA ASP A 78 20.57 11.05 20.80
C ASP A 78 19.22 11.77 20.79
N GLU A 79 18.77 12.18 21.96
CA GLU A 79 17.49 12.88 22.14
C GLU A 79 17.43 14.19 21.33
N GLU A 80 18.56 14.90 21.21
CA GLU A 80 18.63 16.10 20.38
C GLU A 80 18.32 15.81 18.91
N LEU A 81 18.86 14.71 18.37
CA LEU A 81 18.61 14.33 16.98
C LEU A 81 17.16 13.89 16.78
N LYS A 82 16.57 13.19 17.74
CA LYS A 82 15.14 12.81 17.72
C LYS A 82 14.22 14.03 17.71
N VAL A 83 14.50 15.03 18.55
CA VAL A 83 13.76 16.30 18.59
C VAL A 83 13.90 17.04 17.26
N TYR A 84 15.11 17.12 16.71
CA TYR A 84 15.33 17.74 15.40
C TYR A 84 14.62 16.99 14.27
N ALA A 85 14.69 15.65 14.25
CA ALA A 85 14.01 14.81 13.26
C ALA A 85 12.49 14.98 13.32
N LYS A 86 11.91 15.06 14.52
CA LYS A 86 10.49 15.35 14.71
C LYS A 86 10.11 16.70 14.10
N LYS A 87 10.89 17.75 14.40
CA LYS A 87 10.68 19.08 13.83
C LYS A 87 10.77 19.08 12.30
N VAL A 88 11.74 18.37 11.72
CA VAL A 88 11.88 18.25 10.25
C VAL A 88 10.62 17.59 9.64
N SER A 89 10.09 16.55 10.28
CA SER A 89 8.87 15.87 9.84
C SER A 89 7.62 16.75 9.96
N GLU A 90 7.51 17.56 11.01
CA GLU A 90 6.42 18.53 11.19
C GLU A 90 6.48 19.67 10.16
N ASP A 91 7.69 20.18 9.86
CA ASP A 91 7.91 21.25 8.88
C ASP A 91 7.72 20.78 7.43
N ASN A 92 7.96 19.49 7.15
CA ASN A 92 7.84 18.90 5.82
C ASN A 92 7.18 17.51 5.87
N PRO A 93 5.84 17.44 6.08
CA PRO A 93 5.13 16.18 6.21
C PRO A 93 5.15 15.40 4.89
N ILE A 94 5.42 14.10 5.00
CA ILE A 94 5.53 13.18 3.87
C ILE A 94 4.19 12.55 3.48
N TYR A 95 3.10 12.90 4.16
CA TYR A 95 1.82 12.20 3.99
C TYR A 95 1.25 12.41 2.60
N ALA A 96 0.82 11.31 1.98
CA ALA A 96 -0.04 11.30 0.81
C ALA A 96 -1.46 11.72 1.20
N ASP A 97 -2.29 12.02 0.21
CA ASP A 97 -3.73 12.18 0.37
C ASP A 97 -4.45 10.85 0.11
N ILE A 98 -5.59 10.64 0.78
CA ILE A 98 -6.42 9.45 0.57
C ILE A 98 -6.83 9.28 -0.90
N THR A 99 -6.99 10.35 -1.67
CA THR A 99 -7.32 10.26 -3.09
C THR A 99 -6.24 9.58 -3.91
N GLU A 100 -4.97 9.68 -3.51
CA GLU A 100 -3.84 9.01 -4.16
C GLU A 100 -3.85 7.50 -3.87
N VAL A 101 -4.35 7.07 -2.69
CA VAL A 101 -4.63 5.64 -2.43
C VAL A 101 -5.75 5.13 -3.34
N VAL A 102 -6.77 5.95 -3.59
CA VAL A 102 -7.85 5.57 -4.51
C VAL A 102 -7.37 5.51 -5.96
N ASP A 103 -6.42 6.36 -6.37
CA ASP A 103 -5.79 6.26 -7.70
C ASP A 103 -5.11 4.89 -7.93
N HIS A 104 -4.53 4.31 -6.88
CA HIS A 104 -3.96 2.96 -6.94
C HIS A 104 -5.05 1.90 -7.15
N ILE A 105 -6.19 2.02 -6.45
CA ILE A 105 -7.34 1.13 -6.63
C ILE A 105 -7.85 1.22 -8.07
N ASP A 106 -8.09 2.44 -8.58
CA ASP A 106 -8.54 2.67 -9.95
C ASP A 106 -7.59 2.04 -10.98
N HIS A 107 -6.28 2.21 -10.79
CA HIS A 107 -5.28 1.67 -11.70
C HIS A 107 -5.28 0.13 -11.70
N VAL A 108 -5.39 -0.51 -10.53
CA VAL A 108 -5.52 -1.98 -10.47
C VAL A 108 -6.83 -2.43 -11.11
N VAL A 109 -7.96 -1.77 -10.83
CA VAL A 109 -9.24 -2.13 -11.45
C VAL A 109 -9.18 -2.02 -12.97
N LYS A 110 -8.52 -0.99 -13.49
CA LYS A 110 -8.28 -0.82 -14.94
C LYS A 110 -7.43 -1.94 -15.55
N LEU A 111 -6.41 -2.42 -14.84
CA LEU A 111 -5.48 -3.43 -15.36
C LEU A 111 -5.98 -4.86 -15.16
N ALA A 112 -6.51 -5.14 -13.98
CA ALA A 112 -6.81 -6.48 -13.50
C ALA A 112 -8.33 -6.75 -13.41
N GLY A 113 -9.15 -5.71 -13.27
CA GLY A 113 -10.59 -5.83 -12.99
C GLY A 113 -10.89 -5.76 -11.49
N ILE A 114 -12.16 -5.49 -11.17
CA ILE A 114 -12.61 -5.28 -9.78
C ILE A 114 -12.38 -6.50 -8.87
N ASP A 115 -12.28 -7.69 -9.44
CA ASP A 115 -12.13 -8.93 -8.68
C ASP A 115 -10.70 -9.15 -8.13
N HIS A 116 -9.76 -8.25 -8.42
CA HIS A 116 -8.32 -8.47 -8.16
C HIS A 116 -7.67 -7.40 -7.28
N VAL A 117 -8.46 -6.54 -6.64
CA VAL A 117 -7.99 -5.47 -5.76
C VAL A 117 -8.59 -5.62 -4.35
N GLY A 118 -7.87 -5.18 -3.34
CA GLY A 118 -8.42 -4.99 -2.00
C GLY A 118 -7.55 -4.08 -1.14
N ILE A 119 -7.63 -4.23 0.18
CA ILE A 119 -7.05 -3.32 1.18
C ILE A 119 -5.96 -4.02 1.99
N GLY A 120 -4.76 -3.41 2.03
CA GLY A 120 -3.61 -3.88 2.81
C GLY A 120 -2.96 -2.71 3.53
N SER A 121 -3.67 -2.11 4.48
CA SER A 121 -3.35 -0.78 5.05
C SER A 121 -1.94 -0.64 5.62
N ASP A 122 -1.38 -1.73 6.16
CA ASP A 122 -0.09 -1.74 6.84
C ASP A 122 -0.09 -0.85 8.11
N TYR A 123 -1.25 -0.75 8.77
CA TYR A 123 -1.36 -0.12 10.08
C TYR A 123 -0.38 -0.76 11.07
N ASP A 124 0.22 0.08 11.92
CA ASP A 124 1.31 -0.27 12.86
C ASP A 124 2.61 -0.79 12.20
N GLY A 125 2.64 -0.97 10.88
CA GLY A 125 3.81 -1.43 10.12
C GLY A 125 4.66 -0.31 9.51
N VAL A 126 4.06 0.85 9.24
CA VAL A 126 4.71 1.98 8.52
C VAL A 126 4.94 3.23 9.38
N GLY A 127 4.73 3.13 10.70
CA GLY A 127 4.83 4.25 11.63
C GLY A 127 3.92 5.43 11.25
N ASP A 128 4.33 6.66 11.59
CA ASP A 128 3.61 7.87 11.19
C ASP A 128 3.98 8.27 9.75
N SER A 129 3.59 7.45 8.80
CA SER A 129 3.69 7.74 7.36
C SER A 129 2.36 7.51 6.63
N LEU A 130 1.28 7.28 7.37
CA LEU A 130 -0.03 7.03 6.79
C LEU A 130 -0.64 8.31 6.16
N PRO A 131 -1.46 8.18 5.10
CA PRO A 131 -2.03 9.31 4.39
C PRO A 131 -2.97 10.16 5.26
N TYR A 132 -3.20 11.39 4.84
CA TYR A 132 -4.31 12.18 5.36
C TYR A 132 -5.62 11.44 5.12
N GLY A 133 -6.47 11.38 6.15
CA GLY A 133 -7.76 10.68 6.09
C GLY A 133 -7.67 9.15 6.27
N LEU A 134 -6.48 8.57 6.48
CA LEU A 134 -6.25 7.14 6.71
C LEU A 134 -5.28 6.89 7.87
N LYS A 135 -5.39 7.66 8.96
CA LYS A 135 -4.39 7.64 10.05
C LYS A 135 -4.46 6.42 10.94
N ASP A 136 -5.60 5.74 10.99
CA ASP A 136 -5.80 4.55 11.81
C ASP A 136 -6.97 3.69 11.30
N VAL A 137 -7.20 2.56 11.96
CA VAL A 137 -8.28 1.61 11.65
C VAL A 137 -9.69 2.21 11.71
N SER A 138 -9.91 3.33 12.40
CA SER A 138 -11.23 3.99 12.41
C SER A 138 -11.51 4.76 11.11
N SER A 139 -10.49 4.96 10.27
CA SER A 139 -10.54 5.81 9.09
C SER A 139 -11.04 5.11 7.81
N TYR A 140 -11.32 3.81 7.84
CA TYR A 140 -11.85 3.09 6.67
C TYR A 140 -13.10 3.72 6.03
N PRO A 141 -14.08 4.28 6.78
CA PRO A 141 -15.22 4.97 6.19
C PRO A 141 -14.84 6.12 5.25
N ASN A 142 -13.70 6.79 5.47
CA ASN A 142 -13.22 7.83 4.55
C ASN A 142 -12.87 7.23 3.18
N LEU A 143 -12.21 6.07 3.15
CA LEU A 143 -11.90 5.38 1.90
C LEU A 143 -13.19 5.02 1.15
N ILE A 144 -14.17 4.47 1.87
CA ILE A 144 -15.47 4.11 1.30
C ILE A 144 -16.15 5.34 0.68
N TYR A 145 -16.13 6.48 1.37
CA TYR A 145 -16.66 7.74 0.84
C TYR A 145 -16.00 8.12 -0.49
N HIS A 146 -14.66 8.04 -0.59
CA HIS A 146 -13.96 8.38 -1.83
C HIS A 146 -14.21 7.36 -2.95
N LEU A 147 -14.34 6.06 -2.65
CA LEU A 147 -14.72 5.04 -3.62
C LEU A 147 -16.13 5.30 -4.17
N LEU A 148 -17.11 5.57 -3.30
CA LEU A 148 -18.47 5.94 -3.71
C LEU A 148 -18.48 7.19 -4.59
N LYS A 149 -17.67 8.20 -4.26
CA LYS A 149 -17.52 9.42 -5.08
C LYS A 149 -16.93 9.14 -6.46
N ARG A 150 -16.14 8.08 -6.64
CA ARG A 150 -15.63 7.63 -7.94
C ARG A 150 -16.59 6.70 -8.70
N GLY A 151 -17.76 6.43 -8.15
CA GLY A 151 -18.81 5.65 -8.81
C GLY A 151 -18.71 4.14 -8.61
N TYR A 152 -17.89 3.68 -7.67
CA TYR A 152 -17.91 2.27 -7.26
C TYR A 152 -19.25 1.93 -6.63
N SER A 153 -19.84 0.80 -7.04
CA SER A 153 -21.07 0.29 -6.44
C SER A 153 -20.82 -0.35 -5.08
N ASP A 154 -21.87 -0.55 -4.29
CA ASP A 154 -21.81 -1.29 -3.02
C ASP A 154 -21.22 -2.70 -3.23
N GLU A 155 -21.50 -3.33 -4.37
CA GLU A 155 -20.94 -4.64 -4.71
C GLU A 155 -19.44 -4.58 -4.98
N ASP A 156 -18.97 -3.56 -5.71
CA ASP A 156 -17.54 -3.36 -5.97
C ASP A 156 -16.78 -3.06 -4.67
N ILE A 157 -17.37 -2.25 -3.79
CA ILE A 157 -16.81 -1.93 -2.48
C ILE A 157 -16.75 -3.19 -1.61
N ALA A 158 -17.79 -4.03 -1.59
CA ALA A 158 -17.77 -5.30 -0.89
C ALA A 158 -16.64 -6.23 -1.40
N LYS A 159 -16.38 -6.22 -2.71
CA LYS A 159 -15.26 -6.94 -3.31
C LYS A 159 -13.90 -6.45 -2.82
N ILE A 160 -13.68 -5.13 -2.86
CA ILE A 160 -12.46 -4.47 -2.37
C ILE A 160 -12.25 -4.77 -0.87
N CYS A 161 -13.32 -4.71 -0.07
CA CYS A 161 -13.23 -4.90 1.38
C CYS A 161 -12.97 -6.35 1.80
N TYR A 162 -13.62 -7.33 1.16
CA TYR A 162 -13.49 -8.72 1.62
C TYR A 162 -13.74 -9.80 0.57
N LYS A 163 -14.68 -9.64 -0.38
CA LYS A 163 -15.09 -10.78 -1.23
C LYS A 163 -13.94 -11.31 -2.09
N ASN A 164 -13.03 -10.43 -2.52
CA ASN A 164 -11.89 -10.82 -3.34
C ASN A 164 -10.88 -11.69 -2.59
N VAL A 165 -10.44 -11.25 -1.40
CA VAL A 165 -9.51 -12.04 -0.58
C VAL A 165 -10.17 -13.33 -0.09
N TRP A 166 -11.47 -13.30 0.22
CA TRP A 166 -12.22 -14.49 0.60
C TRP A 166 -12.31 -15.52 -0.53
N ARG A 167 -12.50 -15.08 -1.78
CA ARG A 167 -12.46 -15.95 -2.96
C ARG A 167 -11.09 -16.64 -3.08
N VAL A 168 -10.01 -15.89 -2.95
CA VAL A 168 -8.64 -16.43 -3.00
C VAL A 168 -8.42 -17.46 -1.89
N TRP A 169 -8.82 -17.14 -0.67
CA TRP A 169 -8.68 -18.05 0.47
C TRP A 169 -9.38 -19.39 0.23
N ARG A 170 -10.65 -19.35 -0.20
CA ARG A 170 -11.42 -20.58 -0.49
C ARG A 170 -10.80 -21.43 -1.59
N GLU A 171 -10.22 -20.79 -2.61
CA GLU A 171 -9.55 -21.50 -3.68
C GLU A 171 -8.25 -22.16 -3.22
N VAL A 172 -7.51 -21.50 -2.32
CA VAL A 172 -6.34 -22.10 -1.68
C VAL A 172 -6.72 -23.34 -0.86
N GLU A 173 -7.80 -23.29 -0.07
CA GLU A 173 -8.31 -24.45 0.68
C GLU A 173 -8.70 -25.61 -0.26
N ARG A 174 -9.39 -25.30 -1.36
CA ARG A 174 -9.78 -26.30 -2.37
C ARG A 174 -8.56 -26.98 -3.00
N VAL A 175 -7.55 -26.20 -3.38
CA VAL A 175 -6.30 -26.76 -3.94
C VAL A 175 -5.56 -27.60 -2.91
N ALA A 176 -5.53 -27.17 -1.65
CA ALA A 176 -4.91 -27.94 -0.57
C ALA A 176 -5.58 -29.30 -0.38
N ALA A 177 -6.91 -29.37 -0.39
CA ALA A 177 -7.65 -30.63 -0.30
C ALA A 177 -7.30 -31.58 -1.46
N ASN A 178 -7.32 -31.10 -2.70
CA ASN A 178 -7.00 -31.92 -3.87
C ASN A 178 -5.56 -32.47 -3.86
N LEU A 179 -4.60 -31.72 -3.30
CA LEU A 179 -3.20 -32.14 -3.21
C LEU A 179 -2.94 -33.17 -2.11
N LEU A 180 -3.81 -33.23 -1.09
CA LEU A 180 -3.73 -34.25 -0.05
C LEU A 180 -4.35 -35.58 -0.52
N GLU A 181 -5.25 -35.53 -1.50
CA GLU A 181 -5.89 -36.70 -2.11
C GLU A 181 -5.08 -37.32 -3.27
N SER A 182 -4.02 -36.65 -3.75
CA SER A 182 -3.16 -37.07 -4.86
C SER A 182 -1.86 -37.73 -4.41
#